data_AF-A0A535T0K4-F1
#
_entry.id   AF-A0A535T0K4-F1
#
_cell.length_a   1.000
_cell.length_b   1.000
_cell.length_c   1.000
_cell.angle_alpha   90.00
_cell.angle_beta   90.00
_cell.angle_gamma   90.00
#
_symmetry.space_group_name_H-M   'P 1'
#
loop_
_entity.id
_entity.type
_entity.pdbx_description
1 polymer ?
#
loop_
_entity_poly.entity_id
_entity_poly.type
_entity_poly.pdbx_seq_one_letter_code
_entity_poly.pdbx_strand_id
1 'polypeptide(L)'
;MALSPTSCPSCGTVNRAQSAFCSKCGKPLTPGGSLARANTKTVRAPEPLSSIEVSTNTNTRRKSHLLNPNQAEISIGRAPTNDIVIDEMVVSGLHLQIRRNSGQLELIHPHPLQPQHKTTNGILYQGKHYRGDEAFRHTLSDGDVFRIGNEYGTLVTLTYHGGSHIDGSSIVRQPAPDIMPIPLGAPSITIGRGPGNTVVLTHPQVSGHHARLERSGNSYRIVDQNSTNHVYVNGQRVTSSSLQPQDVIRIGPYELVFTGTQLIQRSSSRSIRIDALNVIQYGDKQKILLNDISLTIPSGKFVAIVGGSGAGKTTLMDALNGTRPAKAGRVLYNGQDYYSSRASFSGQLG
;
A
#
# COMPACT_ATOMS: atom_id res chain seq x y z
N MET A 1 17.25 29.04 59.56
CA MET A 1 16.41 29.74 58.57
C MET A 1 15.76 28.69 57.67
N ALA A 2 14.44 28.51 57.74
CA ALA A 2 13.72 27.67 56.79
C ALA A 2 13.64 28.41 55.45
N LEU A 3 14.09 27.79 54.36
CA LEU A 3 14.07 28.40 53.02
C LEU A 3 12.64 28.44 52.49
N SER A 4 12.20 29.61 52.05
CA SER A 4 10.84 29.85 51.54
C SER A 4 10.62 29.17 50.17
N PRO A 5 9.44 28.58 49.91
CA PRO A 5 9.10 28.04 48.60
C PRO A 5 8.94 29.15 47.55
N THR A 6 9.34 28.88 46.30
CA THR A 6 9.39 29.88 45.22
C THR A 6 8.23 29.69 44.24
N SER A 7 7.44 30.74 44.01
CA SER A 7 6.35 30.73 43.04
C SER A 7 6.85 30.96 41.62
N CYS A 8 6.31 30.23 40.64
CA CYS A 8 6.68 30.37 39.25
C CYS A 8 6.12 31.67 38.64
N PRO A 9 6.97 32.57 38.11
CA PRO A 9 6.50 33.83 37.53
C PRO A 9 5.66 33.65 36.26
N SER A 10 5.74 32.49 35.61
CA SER A 10 4.98 32.21 34.37
C SER A 10 3.62 31.55 34.59
N CYS A 11 3.42 30.80 35.69
CA CYS A 11 2.17 30.04 35.88
C CYS A 11 1.67 29.99 37.34
N GLY A 12 2.33 30.70 38.26
CA GLY A 12 1.91 30.83 39.66
C GLY A 12 2.06 29.58 40.52
N THR A 13 2.57 28.47 39.99
CA THR A 13 2.75 27.23 40.76
C THR A 13 3.85 27.40 41.81
N VAL A 14 3.58 27.02 43.06
CA VAL A 14 4.55 27.04 44.17
C VAL A 14 5.46 25.81 44.08
N ASN A 15 6.77 26.03 44.01
CA ASN A 15 7.76 24.97 43.89
C ASN A 15 8.54 24.82 45.20
N ARG A 16 9.13 23.64 45.41
CA ARG A 16 10.01 23.39 46.56
C ARG A 16 11.18 24.38 46.54
N ALA A 17 11.66 24.76 47.72
CA ALA A 17 12.83 25.61 47.86
C ALA A 17 14.01 25.04 47.05
N GLN A 18 14.75 25.92 46.35
CA GLN A 18 15.88 25.61 45.46
C GLN A 18 15.55 24.89 44.13
N SER A 19 14.28 24.75 43.75
CA SER A 19 13.96 24.28 42.39
C SER A 19 14.46 25.27 41.34
N ALA A 20 15.21 24.82 40.33
CA ALA A 20 15.65 25.66 39.22
C ALA A 20 14.53 25.88 38.18
N PHE A 21 13.59 24.95 38.07
CA PHE A 21 12.51 24.94 37.09
C PHE A 21 11.15 24.64 37.73
N CYS A 22 10.09 25.13 37.10
CA CYS A 22 8.73 24.89 37.54
C CYS A 22 8.30 23.44 37.29
N SER A 23 7.80 22.76 38.32
CA SER A 23 7.30 21.39 38.24
C SER A 23 6.08 21.22 37.34
N LYS A 24 5.34 22.31 37.05
CA LYS A 24 4.14 22.29 36.22
C LYS A 24 4.41 22.63 34.76
N CYS A 25 5.16 23.70 34.47
CA CYS A 25 5.34 24.21 33.11
C CYS A 25 6.78 24.13 32.58
N GLY A 26 7.75 23.68 33.39
CA GLY A 26 9.15 23.51 32.98
C GLY A 26 9.96 24.79 32.82
N LYS A 27 9.38 25.99 33.00
CA LYS A 27 10.09 27.26 32.87
C LYS A 27 11.02 27.55 34.07
N PRO A 28 12.16 28.23 33.87
CA PRO A 28 13.09 28.56 34.94
C PRO A 28 12.47 29.50 35.98
N LEU A 29 12.80 29.29 37.26
CA LEU A 29 12.23 30.05 38.38
C LEU A 29 13.03 31.31 38.73
N THR A 30 14.25 31.45 38.22
CA THR A 30 15.08 32.66 38.34
C THR A 30 15.31 33.28 36.94
N PRO A 31 15.04 34.58 36.75
CA PRO A 31 15.41 35.29 35.53
C PRO A 31 16.94 35.41 35.46
N GLY A 32 17.57 34.88 34.41
CA GLY A 32 19.01 35.07 34.14
C GLY A 32 19.90 33.83 34.13
N GLY A 33 19.36 32.63 34.34
CA GLY A 33 20.10 31.38 34.12
C GLY A 33 20.32 31.11 32.62
N SER A 34 21.37 31.70 32.04
CA SER A 34 21.81 31.43 30.67
C SER A 34 22.20 29.96 30.54
N LEU A 35 21.40 29.18 29.80
CA LEU A 35 21.89 27.92 29.24
C LEU A 35 23.10 28.25 28.37
N ALA A 36 24.24 27.61 28.65
CA ALA A 36 25.40 27.68 27.80
C ALA A 36 24.98 27.47 26.34
N ARG A 37 25.38 28.39 25.45
CA ARG A 37 25.18 28.26 24.01
C ARG A 37 25.82 26.96 23.54
N ALA A 38 25.04 25.90 23.46
CA ALA A 38 25.34 24.79 22.58
C ALA A 38 25.41 25.40 21.18
N ASN A 39 26.52 25.13 20.48
CA ASN A 39 26.78 25.53 19.11
C ASN A 39 25.54 25.28 18.25
N THR A 40 24.70 26.28 18.05
CA THR A 40 23.64 26.22 17.05
C THR A 40 24.33 26.37 15.72
N LYS A 41 24.81 25.24 15.17
CA LYS A 41 24.74 25.05 13.73
C LYS A 41 23.32 25.48 13.37
N THR A 42 23.20 26.52 12.54
CA THR A 42 21.96 26.83 11.85
C THR A 42 21.50 25.53 11.19
N VAL A 43 20.58 24.81 11.84
CA VAL A 43 19.89 23.70 11.23
C VAL A 43 19.03 24.36 10.18
N ARG A 44 19.56 24.40 8.96
CA ARG A 44 18.83 24.78 7.76
C ARG A 44 17.53 23.97 7.82
N ALA A 45 16.38 24.65 7.73
CA ALA A 45 15.10 23.95 7.62
C ALA A 45 15.25 22.87 6.54
N PRO A 46 14.76 21.62 6.76
CA PRO A 46 14.89 20.58 5.76
C PRO A 46 14.34 21.12 4.45
N GLU A 47 15.17 21.12 3.40
CA GLU A 47 14.72 21.56 2.08
C GLU A 47 13.47 20.74 1.71
N PRO A 48 12.48 21.37 1.06
CA PRO A 48 11.28 20.65 0.64
C PRO A 48 11.67 19.45 -0.22
N LEU A 49 11.48 18.24 0.32
CA LEU A 49 11.84 17.01 -0.38
C LEU A 49 10.79 16.71 -1.44
N SER A 50 11.21 16.72 -2.70
CA SER A 50 10.38 16.28 -3.82
C SER A 50 10.21 14.77 -3.81
N SER A 51 9.10 14.29 -4.35
CA SER A 51 8.82 12.86 -4.42
C SER A 51 8.03 12.48 -5.66
N ILE A 52 8.14 11.21 -6.05
CA ILE A 52 7.23 10.58 -7.02
C ILE A 52 6.34 9.61 -6.26
N GLU A 53 5.04 9.86 -6.27
CA GLU A 53 4.05 8.89 -5.81
C GLU A 53 3.63 7.96 -6.94
N VAL A 54 3.73 6.66 -6.70
CA VAL A 54 3.32 5.60 -7.63
C VAL A 54 2.04 4.95 -7.10
N SER A 55 1.06 4.78 -7.98
CA SER A 55 -0.18 4.03 -7.72
C SER A 55 -0.59 3.23 -8.95
N THR A 56 -1.47 2.24 -8.79
CA THR A 56 -2.02 1.49 -9.92
C THR A 56 -3.52 1.27 -9.74
N ASN A 57 -4.24 1.05 -10.84
CA ASN A 57 -5.67 0.71 -10.80
C ASN A 57 -5.98 -0.75 -10.44
N THR A 58 -4.93 -1.56 -10.33
CA THR A 58 -5.00 -2.95 -9.88
C THR A 58 -4.38 -3.13 -8.50
N ASN A 59 -3.81 -2.09 -7.88
CA ASN A 59 -3.35 -2.12 -6.50
C ASN A 59 -3.61 -0.77 -5.80
N THR A 60 -4.47 -0.77 -4.78
CA THR A 60 -4.82 0.45 -4.03
C THR A 60 -3.69 1.03 -3.18
N ARG A 61 -2.52 0.37 -3.11
CA ARG A 61 -1.38 0.88 -2.35
C ARG A 61 -0.66 1.97 -3.14
N ARG A 62 -0.62 3.18 -2.57
CA ARG A 62 0.26 4.26 -3.01
C ARG A 62 1.65 4.10 -2.39
N LYS A 63 2.70 4.33 -3.16
CA LYS A 63 4.09 4.32 -2.69
C LYS A 63 4.77 5.63 -3.09
N SER A 64 5.20 6.41 -2.12
CA SER A 64 5.96 7.64 -2.35
C SER A 64 7.46 7.33 -2.31
N HIS A 65 8.17 7.79 -3.33
CA HIS A 65 9.61 7.69 -3.49
C HIS A 65 10.21 9.10 -3.38
N LEU A 66 10.98 9.35 -2.32
CA LEU A 66 11.68 10.62 -2.16
C LEU A 66 12.80 10.73 -3.20
N LEU A 67 12.91 11.88 -3.85
CA LEU A 67 13.97 12.14 -4.81
C LEU A 67 15.18 12.70 -4.08
N ASN A 68 16.33 12.03 -4.21
CA ASN A 68 17.57 12.49 -3.61
C ASN A 68 17.99 13.83 -4.24
N PRO A 69 18.17 14.91 -3.46
CA PRO A 69 18.56 16.22 -3.99
C PRO A 69 19.95 16.21 -4.64
N ASN A 70 20.83 15.30 -4.21
CA ASN A 70 22.20 15.20 -4.70
C ASN A 70 22.37 14.23 -5.88
N GLN A 71 21.30 13.57 -6.30
CA GLN A 71 21.32 12.63 -7.41
C GLN A 71 20.98 13.35 -8.71
N ALA A 72 21.90 13.30 -9.68
CA ALA A 72 21.75 13.98 -10.97
C ALA A 72 20.77 13.27 -11.90
N GLU A 73 20.76 11.95 -11.89
CA GLU A 73 19.88 11.12 -12.73
C GLU A 73 19.20 10.05 -11.88
N ILE A 74 17.89 9.91 -12.05
CA ILE A 74 17.04 8.98 -11.32
C ILE A 74 16.32 8.12 -12.35
N SER A 75 16.62 6.84 -12.36
CA SER A 75 16.04 5.85 -13.26
C SER A 75 14.73 5.29 -12.70
N ILE A 76 13.72 5.15 -13.55
CA ILE A 76 12.41 4.61 -13.22
C ILE A 76 12.08 3.49 -14.19
N GLY A 77 11.73 2.33 -13.66
CA GLY A 77 11.39 1.18 -14.49
C GLY A 77 11.08 -0.07 -13.67
N ARG A 78 10.84 -1.18 -14.37
CA ARG A 78 10.53 -2.47 -13.76
C ARG A 78 11.77 -3.22 -13.29
N ALA A 79 12.92 -3.01 -13.93
CA ALA A 79 14.13 -3.73 -13.55
C ALA A 79 14.54 -3.35 -12.11
N PRO A 80 15.02 -4.30 -11.30
CA PRO A 80 15.40 -4.05 -9.91
C PRO A 80 16.62 -3.12 -9.78
N THR A 81 17.31 -2.83 -10.88
CA THR A 81 18.44 -1.91 -10.96
C THR A 81 18.02 -0.43 -11.04
N ASN A 82 16.73 -0.11 -11.18
CA ASN A 82 16.27 1.27 -11.19
C ASN A 82 16.25 1.87 -9.78
N ASP A 83 16.38 3.19 -9.69
CA ASP A 83 16.23 3.94 -8.44
C ASP A 83 14.77 3.89 -7.94
N ILE A 84 13.81 3.99 -8.86
CA ILE A 84 12.38 3.81 -8.60
C ILE A 84 11.92 2.55 -9.34
N VAL A 85 11.86 1.45 -8.58
CA VAL A 85 11.38 0.16 -9.09
C VAL A 85 9.85 0.11 -9.02
N ILE A 86 9.23 -0.11 -10.18
CA ILE A 86 7.80 -0.32 -10.35
C ILE A 86 7.60 -1.72 -10.93
N ASP A 87 7.31 -2.68 -10.06
CA ASP A 87 7.15 -4.09 -10.44
C ASP A 87 5.78 -4.37 -11.06
N GLU A 88 5.52 -3.72 -12.20
CA GLU A 88 4.31 -3.85 -12.98
C GLU A 88 4.68 -4.17 -14.42
N MET A 89 4.12 -5.23 -15.00
CA MET A 89 4.52 -5.70 -16.34
C MET A 89 4.25 -4.69 -17.46
N VAL A 90 3.36 -3.72 -17.22
CA VAL A 90 3.13 -2.61 -18.16
C VAL A 90 4.31 -1.63 -18.20
N VAL A 91 5.23 -1.69 -17.23
CA VAL A 91 6.44 -0.89 -17.16
C VAL A 91 7.62 -1.66 -17.75
N SER A 92 8.38 -1.00 -18.61
CA SER A 92 9.59 -1.57 -19.23
C SER A 92 10.75 -1.65 -18.23
N GLY A 93 11.76 -2.48 -18.52
CA GLY A 93 12.94 -2.63 -17.68
C GLY A 93 13.56 -1.29 -17.28
N LEU A 94 13.83 -0.43 -18.26
CA LEU A 94 14.08 1.00 -18.08
C LEU A 94 12.97 1.76 -18.80
N HIS A 95 12.24 2.63 -18.12
CA HIS A 95 11.07 3.28 -18.72
C HIS A 95 11.22 4.79 -18.83
N LEU A 96 11.53 5.45 -17.71
CA LEU A 96 11.71 6.90 -17.62
C LEU A 96 13.02 7.23 -16.91
N GLN A 97 13.59 8.38 -17.22
CA GLN A 97 14.66 8.97 -16.42
C GLN A 97 14.19 10.35 -15.94
N ILE A 98 14.45 10.70 -14.69
CA ILE A 98 14.40 12.09 -14.22
C ILE A 98 15.84 12.60 -14.17
N ARG A 99 16.12 13.71 -14.86
CA ARG A 99 17.41 14.39 -14.86
C ARG A 99 17.31 15.73 -14.14
N ARG A 100 18.27 16.04 -13.28
CA ARG A 100 18.38 17.31 -12.59
C ARG A 100 19.29 18.25 -13.37
N ASN A 101 18.73 19.35 -13.88
CA ASN A 101 19.44 20.39 -14.62
C ASN A 101 19.19 21.75 -13.94
N SER A 102 20.24 22.39 -13.42
CA SER A 102 20.16 23.76 -12.86
C SER A 102 19.06 23.96 -11.80
N GLY A 103 18.82 22.94 -10.97
CA GLY A 103 17.80 22.96 -9.91
C GLY A 103 16.39 22.53 -10.37
N GLN A 104 16.15 22.41 -11.68
CA GLN A 104 14.93 21.85 -12.25
C GLN A 104 15.06 20.35 -12.45
N LEU A 105 13.93 19.65 -12.37
CA LEU A 105 13.83 18.23 -12.69
C LEU A 105 13.13 18.07 -14.03
N GLU A 106 13.78 17.43 -15.00
CA GLU A 106 13.22 17.08 -16.29
C GLU A 106 12.92 15.58 -16.33
N LEU A 107 11.69 15.20 -16.64
CA LEU A 107 11.30 13.82 -16.92
C LEU A 107 11.53 13.52 -18.40
N ILE A 108 12.19 12.40 -18.68
CA ILE A 108 12.64 11.95 -19.99
C ILE A 108 12.03 10.59 -20.28
N HIS A 109 11.37 10.49 -21.42
CA HIS A 109 10.88 9.25 -22.01
C HIS A 109 11.26 9.18 -23.50
N PRO A 110 11.59 7.99 -24.03
CA PRO A 110 11.95 6.78 -23.30
C PRO A 110 13.26 6.97 -22.51
N HIS A 111 13.51 6.12 -21.50
CA HIS A 111 14.78 6.15 -20.76
C HIS A 111 15.98 6.08 -21.73
N PRO A 112 17.03 6.93 -21.60
CA PRO A 112 18.12 6.99 -22.57
C PRO A 112 18.88 5.69 -22.79
N LEU A 113 19.03 4.86 -21.75
CA LEU A 113 19.66 3.53 -21.83
C LEU A 113 18.68 2.39 -22.16
N GLN A 114 17.42 2.67 -22.49
CA GLN A 114 16.45 1.63 -22.85
C GLN A 114 16.85 0.97 -24.18
N PRO A 115 16.89 -0.36 -24.28
CA PRO A 115 17.22 -1.05 -25.54
C PRO A 115 16.32 -0.60 -26.68
N GLN A 116 16.93 -0.38 -27.86
CA GLN A 116 16.27 0.12 -29.07
C GLN A 116 15.58 1.48 -28.88
N HIS A 117 15.87 2.20 -27.78
CA HIS A 117 15.17 3.42 -27.38
C HIS A 117 13.65 3.28 -27.43
N LYS A 118 13.13 2.12 -27.00
CA LYS A 118 11.70 1.81 -27.08
C LYS A 118 11.18 1.17 -25.80
N THR A 119 10.14 1.77 -25.24
CA THR A 119 9.35 1.19 -24.14
C THR A 119 8.14 0.44 -24.68
N THR A 120 7.55 -0.43 -23.86
CA THR A 120 6.46 -1.33 -24.25
C THR A 120 5.16 -0.58 -24.44
N ASN A 121 4.79 0.29 -23.50
CA ASN A 121 3.49 0.97 -23.47
C ASN A 121 3.58 2.49 -23.66
N GLY A 122 4.79 3.06 -23.80
CA GLY A 122 4.93 4.51 -23.84
C GLY A 122 4.42 5.19 -22.56
N ILE A 123 4.01 6.44 -22.67
CA ILE A 123 3.42 7.20 -21.56
C ILE A 123 2.15 7.93 -22.01
N LEU A 124 1.28 8.21 -21.05
CA LEU A 124 0.13 9.09 -21.20
C LEU A 124 0.34 10.32 -20.31
N TYR A 125 0.29 11.51 -20.91
CA TYR A 125 0.40 12.79 -20.21
C TYR A 125 -0.68 13.74 -20.75
N GLN A 126 -1.45 14.35 -19.85
CA GLN A 126 -2.55 15.28 -20.19
C GLN A 126 -3.52 14.74 -21.27
N GLY A 127 -3.82 13.44 -21.23
CA GLY A 127 -4.73 12.80 -22.19
C GLY A 127 -4.11 12.44 -23.54
N LYS A 128 -2.85 12.84 -23.81
CA LYS A 128 -2.11 12.44 -25.00
C LYS A 128 -1.22 11.23 -24.73
N HIS A 129 -1.38 10.18 -25.54
CA HIS A 129 -0.48 9.02 -25.53
C HIS A 129 0.76 9.29 -26.40
N TYR A 130 1.94 9.09 -25.82
CA TYR A 130 3.23 9.12 -26.49
C TYR A 130 3.69 7.67 -26.63
N ARG A 131 3.96 7.25 -27.88
CA ARG A 131 4.31 5.86 -28.18
C ARG A 131 5.66 5.48 -27.58
N GLY A 132 5.92 4.18 -27.49
CA GLY A 132 7.11 3.67 -26.80
C GLY A 132 8.46 4.19 -27.32
N ASP A 133 8.53 4.57 -28.58
CA ASP A 133 9.67 5.10 -29.33
C ASP A 133 9.58 6.62 -29.59
N GLU A 134 8.51 7.28 -29.13
CA GLU A 134 8.32 8.71 -29.26
C GLU A 134 9.05 9.44 -28.13
N ALA A 135 9.91 10.41 -28.48
CA ALA A 135 10.62 11.18 -27.49
C ALA A 135 9.68 12.17 -26.78
N PHE A 136 9.77 12.20 -25.45
CA PHE A 136 9.07 13.13 -24.59
C PHE A 136 10.01 13.65 -23.50
N ARG A 137 9.99 14.97 -23.31
CA ARG A 137 10.72 15.67 -22.26
C ARG A 137 9.79 16.68 -21.61
N HIS A 138 9.82 16.76 -20.30
CA HIS A 138 8.97 17.68 -19.56
C HIS A 138 9.61 18.12 -18.25
N THR A 139 9.67 19.43 -18.02
CA THR A 139 10.11 19.99 -16.74
C THR A 139 9.01 19.79 -15.69
N LEU A 140 9.31 18.97 -14.69
CA LEU A 140 8.37 18.58 -13.65
C LEU A 140 7.90 19.76 -12.82
N SER A 141 6.58 19.89 -12.71
CA SER A 141 5.85 20.85 -11.89
C SER A 141 4.99 20.13 -10.87
N ASP A 142 4.86 20.69 -9.66
CA ASP A 142 4.07 20.06 -8.59
C ASP A 142 2.65 19.71 -9.07
N GLY A 143 2.24 18.46 -8.83
CA GLY A 143 0.95 17.93 -9.27
C GLY A 143 0.96 17.28 -10.65
N ASP A 144 2.08 17.26 -11.38
CA ASP A 144 2.17 16.55 -12.67
C ASP A 144 1.83 15.07 -12.55
N VAL A 145 1.04 14.57 -13.51
CA VAL A 145 0.58 13.17 -13.55
C VAL A 145 0.95 12.51 -14.87
N PHE A 146 1.74 11.45 -14.79
CA PHE A 146 2.11 10.58 -15.91
C PHE A 146 1.51 9.20 -15.72
N ARG A 147 1.16 8.52 -16.81
CA ARG A 147 0.64 7.16 -16.74
C ARG A 147 1.36 6.22 -17.68
N ILE A 148 1.52 4.97 -17.27
CA ILE A 148 2.15 3.89 -18.04
C ILE A 148 1.19 2.70 -18.08
N GLY A 149 0.93 2.18 -19.28
CA GLY A 149 -0.02 1.08 -19.50
C GLY A 149 -1.04 1.45 -20.56
N ASN A 150 -2.17 0.73 -20.54
CA ASN A 150 -3.30 1.00 -21.42
C ASN A 150 -4.51 1.50 -20.61
N GLU A 151 -5.36 2.28 -21.25
CA GLU A 151 -6.57 2.80 -20.61
C GLU A 151 -7.57 1.70 -20.24
N TYR A 152 -7.53 0.54 -20.91
CA TYR A 152 -8.47 -0.58 -20.74
C TYR A 152 -8.02 -1.67 -19.76
N GLY A 153 -6.89 -1.51 -19.10
CA GLY A 153 -6.22 -2.57 -18.36
C GLY A 153 -5.44 -2.05 -17.17
N THR A 154 -4.27 -2.64 -16.90
CA THR A 154 -3.41 -2.17 -15.80
C THR A 154 -2.78 -0.83 -16.16
N LEU A 155 -3.00 0.16 -15.29
CA LEU A 155 -2.55 1.53 -15.47
C LEU A 155 -1.77 1.98 -14.24
N VAL A 156 -0.48 2.24 -14.42
CA VAL A 156 0.39 2.85 -13.42
C VAL A 156 0.25 4.35 -13.51
N THR A 157 0.05 5.03 -12.39
CA THR A 157 0.00 6.48 -12.27
C THR A 157 1.16 6.98 -11.42
N LEU A 158 1.94 7.90 -11.98
CA LEU A 158 3.06 8.60 -11.35
C LEU A 158 2.63 10.05 -11.09
N THR A 159 2.61 10.47 -9.83
CA THR A 159 2.34 11.85 -9.44
C THR A 159 3.61 12.48 -8.89
N TYR A 160 4.05 13.58 -9.49
CA TYR A 160 5.17 14.34 -8.95
C TYR A 160 4.69 15.32 -7.89
N HIS A 161 5.33 15.27 -6.73
CA HIS A 161 5.17 16.26 -5.68
C HIS A 161 6.45 17.09 -5.61
N GLY A 162 6.37 18.32 -6.11
CA GLY A 162 7.41 19.32 -5.91
C GLY A 162 7.30 19.80 -4.48
N GLY A 163 8.27 19.49 -3.64
CA GLY A 163 8.14 19.70 -2.19
C GLY A 163 7.57 21.08 -1.87
N SER A 164 6.41 21.12 -1.22
CA SER A 164 5.67 22.37 -1.04
C SER A 164 6.37 23.28 -0.04
N HIS A 165 6.28 24.58 -0.34
CA HIS A 165 6.79 25.71 0.42
C HIS A 165 6.45 25.62 1.92
N ILE A 166 7.43 25.98 2.75
CA ILE A 166 7.28 26.14 4.20
C ILE A 166 6.56 27.47 4.45
N ASP A 167 5.24 27.52 4.25
CA ASP A 167 4.43 28.56 4.89
C ASP A 167 3.87 27.98 6.19
N GLY A 168 4.30 28.57 7.31
CA GLY A 168 4.29 27.96 8.63
C GLY A 168 2.94 27.36 9.04
N SER A 169 2.84 26.03 8.96
CA SER A 169 2.24 25.12 9.97
C SER A 169 1.66 23.82 9.41
N SER A 170 1.63 23.55 8.10
CA SER A 170 1.19 22.25 7.56
C SER A 170 1.69 21.97 6.15
N ILE A 171 2.17 20.74 5.90
CA ILE A 171 2.41 20.25 4.53
C ILE A 171 1.04 20.02 3.88
N VAL A 172 0.54 21.00 3.13
CA VAL A 172 -0.66 20.81 2.29
C VAL A 172 -0.24 20.00 1.07
N ARG A 173 -0.27 18.68 1.17
CA ARG A 173 -0.14 17.82 -0.01
C ARG A 173 -1.41 17.98 -0.85
N GLN A 174 -1.28 18.30 -2.13
CA GLN A 174 -2.40 18.16 -3.05
C GLN A 174 -2.96 16.74 -2.94
N PRO A 175 -4.29 16.55 -2.90
CA PRO A 175 -4.87 15.22 -2.87
C PRO A 175 -4.37 14.46 -4.10
N ALA A 176 -3.82 13.28 -3.87
CA ALA A 176 -3.32 12.47 -4.96
C ALA A 176 -4.48 12.12 -5.91
N PRO A 177 -4.25 12.14 -7.24
CA PRO A 177 -5.31 11.94 -8.22
C PRO A 177 -6.02 10.61 -8.00
N ASP A 178 -7.33 10.57 -8.23
CA ASP A 178 -8.13 9.35 -8.09
C ASP A 178 -7.53 8.20 -8.90
N ILE A 179 -7.57 7.01 -8.32
CA ILE A 179 -7.18 5.78 -9.02
C ILE A 179 -8.21 5.57 -10.14
N MET A 180 -7.75 5.59 -11.39
CA MET A 180 -8.65 5.42 -12.53
C MET A 180 -9.28 4.03 -12.51
N PRO A 181 -10.58 3.91 -12.75
CA PRO A 181 -11.22 2.60 -12.91
C PRO A 181 -10.71 1.89 -14.16
N ILE A 182 -10.93 0.58 -14.26
CA ILE A 182 -10.69 -0.18 -15.49
C ILE A 182 -11.96 -0.09 -16.34
N PRO A 183 -11.96 0.64 -17.47
CA PRO A 183 -13.11 0.74 -18.34
C PRO A 183 -13.34 -0.59 -19.08
N LEU A 184 -14.61 -0.94 -19.21
CA LEU A 184 -15.08 -2.06 -20.00
C LEU A 184 -15.69 -1.53 -21.30
N GLY A 185 -15.67 -2.37 -22.33
CA GLY A 185 -16.26 -2.02 -23.62
C GLY A 185 -15.94 -3.03 -24.71
N ALA A 186 -14.80 -3.71 -24.59
CA ALA A 186 -14.42 -4.79 -25.49
C ALA A 186 -15.39 -6.00 -25.38
N PRO A 187 -15.57 -6.79 -26.46
CA PRO A 187 -16.37 -8.01 -26.45
C PRO A 187 -15.88 -9.05 -25.43
N SER A 188 -14.56 -9.05 -25.20
CA SER A 188 -13.86 -9.98 -24.32
C SER A 188 -12.76 -9.22 -23.59
N ILE A 189 -12.70 -9.37 -22.26
CA ILE A 189 -11.66 -8.78 -21.42
C ILE A 189 -11.05 -9.91 -20.60
N THR A 190 -9.76 -10.17 -20.80
CA THR A 190 -9.04 -11.24 -20.11
C THR A 190 -8.40 -10.71 -18.84
N ILE A 191 -8.46 -11.51 -17.77
CA ILE A 191 -7.95 -11.17 -16.44
C ILE A 191 -7.01 -12.29 -15.99
N GLY A 192 -5.80 -11.94 -15.58
CA GLY A 192 -4.85 -12.91 -15.08
C GLY A 192 -3.51 -12.31 -14.72
N ARG A 193 -2.60 -13.15 -14.20
CA ARG A 193 -1.24 -12.71 -13.88
C ARG A 193 -0.35 -12.59 -15.11
N GLY A 194 -0.68 -13.28 -16.20
CA GLY A 194 0.14 -13.28 -17.42
C GLY A 194 0.09 -11.93 -18.16
N PRO A 195 1.17 -11.53 -18.86
CA PRO A 195 1.26 -10.23 -19.53
C PRO A 195 0.35 -10.11 -20.76
N GLY A 196 -0.18 -11.23 -21.29
CA GLY A 196 -1.12 -11.23 -22.41
C GLY A 196 -2.57 -10.95 -22.02
N ASN A 197 -2.87 -10.68 -20.74
CA ASN A 197 -4.22 -10.34 -20.32
C ASN A 197 -4.49 -8.84 -20.44
N THR A 198 -5.75 -8.49 -20.70
CA THR A 198 -6.20 -7.10 -20.69
C THR A 198 -6.00 -6.48 -19.30
N VAL A 199 -6.45 -7.16 -18.25
CA VAL A 199 -6.25 -6.75 -16.86
C VAL A 199 -5.22 -7.66 -16.23
N VAL A 200 -4.07 -7.10 -15.87
CA VAL A 200 -2.96 -7.85 -15.29
C VAL A 200 -2.98 -7.70 -13.78
N LEU A 201 -3.18 -8.82 -13.09
CA LEU A 201 -3.20 -8.93 -11.63
C LEU A 201 -1.95 -9.70 -11.17
N THR A 202 -0.88 -8.98 -10.86
CA THR A 202 0.48 -9.48 -10.54
C THR A 202 0.58 -10.11 -9.15
N HIS A 203 -0.18 -11.18 -8.87
CA HIS A 203 -0.08 -11.91 -7.60
C HIS A 203 0.08 -13.42 -7.81
N PRO A 204 0.93 -14.13 -7.03
CA PRO A 204 1.17 -15.57 -7.20
C PRO A 204 -0.10 -16.43 -7.21
N GLN A 205 -1.12 -16.02 -6.47
CA GLN A 205 -2.41 -16.72 -6.44
C GLN A 205 -3.30 -16.50 -7.67
N VAL A 206 -2.95 -15.57 -8.54
CA VAL A 206 -3.64 -15.37 -9.79
C VAL A 206 -2.97 -16.24 -10.85
N SER A 207 -3.73 -17.16 -11.44
CA SER A 207 -3.33 -17.95 -12.60
C SER A 207 -2.94 -17.07 -13.79
N GLY A 208 -2.10 -17.60 -14.69
CA GLY A 208 -1.64 -16.88 -15.89
C GLY A 208 -2.80 -16.33 -16.72
N HIS A 209 -3.82 -17.13 -16.99
CA HIS A 209 -5.14 -16.72 -17.47
C HIS A 209 -6.16 -17.19 -16.44
N HIS A 210 -6.74 -16.28 -15.67
CA HIS A 210 -7.56 -16.63 -14.51
C HIS A 210 -9.04 -16.57 -14.83
N ALA A 211 -9.47 -15.48 -15.46
CA ALA A 211 -10.86 -15.25 -15.79
C ALA A 211 -10.99 -14.48 -17.10
N ARG A 212 -12.19 -14.50 -17.67
CA ARG A 212 -12.58 -13.63 -18.79
C ARG A 212 -13.94 -13.03 -18.49
N LEU A 213 -14.10 -11.76 -18.81
CA LEU A 213 -15.40 -11.10 -18.93
C LEU A 213 -15.84 -11.15 -20.39
N GLU A 214 -17.03 -11.67 -20.62
CA GLU A 214 -17.67 -11.76 -21.92
C GLU A 214 -18.85 -10.79 -21.97
N ARG A 215 -18.87 -9.92 -22.97
CA ARG A 215 -19.95 -8.97 -23.18
C ARG A 215 -21.04 -9.60 -24.03
N SER A 216 -22.29 -9.51 -23.58
CA SER A 216 -23.49 -9.82 -24.38
C SER A 216 -24.46 -8.65 -24.29
N GLY A 217 -24.55 -7.86 -25.36
CA GLY A 217 -25.28 -6.59 -25.35
C GLY A 217 -24.71 -5.60 -24.33
N ASN A 218 -25.51 -5.25 -23.32
CA ASN A 218 -25.12 -4.36 -22.21
C ASN A 218 -24.78 -5.11 -20.92
N SER A 219 -24.78 -6.43 -20.95
CA SER A 219 -24.48 -7.26 -19.80
C SER A 219 -23.11 -7.90 -19.93
N TYR A 220 -22.48 -8.17 -18.80
CA TYR A 220 -21.23 -8.91 -18.71
C TYR A 220 -21.43 -10.21 -17.96
N ARG A 221 -20.75 -11.26 -18.42
CA ARG A 221 -20.65 -12.53 -17.72
C ARG A 221 -19.18 -12.79 -17.41
N ILE A 222 -18.86 -13.10 -16.16
CA ILE A 222 -17.53 -13.59 -15.78
C ILE A 222 -17.47 -15.10 -15.95
N VAL A 223 -16.34 -15.59 -16.46
CA VAL A 223 -16.05 -17.01 -16.68
C VAL A 223 -14.67 -17.31 -16.09
N ASP A 224 -14.61 -18.24 -15.14
CA ASP A 224 -13.36 -18.80 -14.63
C ASP A 224 -12.68 -19.64 -15.72
N GLN A 225 -11.40 -19.40 -15.98
CA GLN A 225 -10.64 -20.10 -17.03
C GLN A 225 -9.89 -21.31 -16.47
N ASN A 226 -10.57 -22.14 -15.67
CA ASN A 226 -9.98 -23.26 -14.92
C ASN A 226 -8.82 -22.78 -14.03
N SER A 227 -9.04 -21.70 -13.30
CA SER A 227 -8.01 -21.11 -12.46
C SER A 227 -7.73 -21.97 -11.21
N THR A 228 -6.52 -21.85 -10.66
CA THR A 228 -6.09 -22.63 -9.49
C THR A 228 -6.84 -22.26 -8.22
N ASN A 229 -7.14 -20.96 -8.05
CA ASN A 229 -7.77 -20.44 -6.82
C ASN A 229 -9.24 -20.04 -7.00
N HIS A 230 -9.78 -20.17 -8.21
CA HIS A 230 -11.16 -19.88 -8.60
C HIS A 230 -11.56 -18.40 -8.54
N VAL A 231 -12.56 -18.06 -9.33
CA VAL A 231 -13.30 -16.79 -9.25
C VAL A 231 -14.41 -16.89 -8.20
N TYR A 232 -14.62 -15.81 -7.46
CA TYR A 232 -15.76 -15.65 -6.58
C TYR A 232 -16.53 -14.39 -6.93
N VAL A 233 -17.86 -14.45 -6.87
CA VAL A 233 -18.76 -13.31 -7.03
C VAL A 233 -19.62 -13.23 -5.78
N ASN A 234 -19.62 -12.07 -5.10
CA ASN A 234 -20.32 -11.84 -3.84
C ASN A 234 -20.03 -12.91 -2.78
N GLY A 235 -18.76 -13.35 -2.72
CA GLY A 235 -18.28 -14.38 -1.79
C GLY A 235 -18.53 -15.83 -2.22
N GLN A 236 -19.35 -16.07 -3.24
CA GLN A 236 -19.63 -17.42 -3.74
C GLN A 236 -18.69 -17.80 -4.89
N ARG A 237 -18.14 -19.01 -4.85
CA ARG A 237 -17.30 -19.54 -5.94
C ARG A 237 -18.16 -19.76 -7.18
N VAL A 238 -17.69 -19.31 -8.34
CA VAL A 238 -18.40 -19.46 -9.62
C VAL A 238 -17.47 -20.01 -10.70
N THR A 239 -18.01 -20.85 -11.57
CA THR A 239 -17.36 -21.21 -12.85
C THR A 239 -17.78 -20.22 -13.94
N SER A 240 -19.03 -19.76 -13.88
CA SER A 240 -19.54 -18.63 -14.66
C SER A 240 -20.67 -17.93 -13.91
N SER A 241 -20.75 -16.62 -14.03
CA SER A 241 -21.84 -15.82 -13.47
C SER A 241 -22.12 -14.59 -14.33
N SER A 242 -23.40 -14.32 -14.60
CA SER A 242 -23.81 -13.00 -15.07
C SER A 242 -23.58 -11.98 -13.96
N LEU A 243 -23.14 -10.77 -14.32
CA LEU A 243 -22.83 -9.71 -13.37
C LEU A 243 -23.92 -8.63 -13.39
N GLN A 244 -24.24 -8.14 -12.20
CA GLN A 244 -25.06 -6.96 -11.96
C GLN A 244 -24.19 -5.84 -11.36
N PRO A 245 -24.50 -4.56 -11.64
CA PRO A 245 -23.82 -3.46 -10.98
C PRO A 245 -23.80 -3.64 -9.47
N GLN A 246 -22.68 -3.29 -8.83
CA GLN A 246 -22.33 -3.53 -7.43
C GLN A 246 -21.86 -4.95 -7.07
N ASP A 247 -21.86 -5.90 -8.02
CA ASP A 247 -21.26 -7.21 -7.77
C ASP A 247 -19.77 -7.08 -7.45
N VAL A 248 -19.34 -7.80 -6.42
CA VAL A 248 -17.94 -7.88 -6.00
C VAL A 248 -17.32 -9.15 -6.54
N ILE A 249 -16.39 -8.98 -7.46
CA ILE A 249 -15.59 -10.06 -8.05
C ILE A 249 -14.30 -10.19 -7.25
N ARG A 250 -14.01 -11.39 -6.76
CA ARG A 250 -12.75 -11.70 -6.07
C ARG A 250 -11.92 -12.68 -6.90
N ILE A 251 -10.67 -12.29 -7.15
CA ILE A 251 -9.65 -13.08 -7.83
C ILE A 251 -8.36 -12.98 -7.02
N GLY A 252 -7.95 -14.07 -6.36
CA GLY A 252 -6.85 -14.04 -5.40
C GLY A 252 -7.09 -12.98 -4.30
N PRO A 253 -6.15 -12.04 -4.06
CA PRO A 253 -6.31 -10.97 -3.07
C PRO A 253 -7.07 -9.74 -3.60
N TYR A 254 -7.43 -9.71 -4.88
CA TYR A 254 -8.04 -8.55 -5.52
C TYR A 254 -9.56 -8.61 -5.39
N GLU A 255 -10.17 -7.50 -4.95
CA GLU A 255 -11.61 -7.27 -4.97
C GLU A 255 -11.94 -6.19 -6.00
N LEU A 256 -12.75 -6.53 -6.98
CA LEU A 256 -13.14 -5.67 -8.09
C LEU A 256 -14.66 -5.49 -8.05
N VAL A 257 -15.13 -4.26 -7.89
CA VAL A 257 -16.54 -3.91 -7.95
C VAL A 257 -16.91 -3.62 -9.40
N PHE A 258 -17.90 -4.34 -9.92
CA PHE A 258 -18.43 -4.11 -11.26
C PHE A 258 -19.50 -3.00 -11.23
N THR A 259 -19.39 -2.00 -12.10
CA THR A 259 -20.34 -0.87 -12.17
C THR A 259 -21.31 -0.94 -13.34
N GLY A 260 -21.24 -1.99 -14.17
CA GLY A 260 -21.91 -2.07 -15.47
C GLY A 260 -20.97 -1.76 -16.63
N THR A 261 -20.13 -0.72 -16.49
CA THR A 261 -19.23 -0.24 -17.54
C THR A 261 -17.77 -0.23 -17.12
N GLN A 262 -17.47 -0.45 -15.85
CA GLN A 262 -16.12 -0.39 -15.30
C GLN A 262 -15.91 -1.46 -14.22
N LEU A 263 -14.65 -1.78 -13.95
CA LEU A 263 -14.22 -2.42 -12.71
C LEU A 263 -13.47 -1.41 -11.85
N ILE A 264 -13.92 -1.25 -10.61
CA ILE A 264 -13.25 -0.42 -9.61
C ILE A 264 -12.60 -1.38 -8.62
N GLN A 265 -11.29 -1.27 -8.44
CA GLN A 265 -10.66 -2.02 -7.37
C GLN A 265 -11.10 -1.45 -6.02
N ARG A 266 -11.71 -2.30 -5.20
CA ARG A 266 -11.96 -1.98 -3.80
C ARG A 266 -10.66 -2.18 -3.03
N SER A 267 -10.30 -1.19 -2.21
CA SER A 267 -9.24 -1.40 -1.23
C SER A 267 -9.73 -2.46 -0.25
N SER A 268 -9.36 -3.71 -0.48
CA SER A 268 -9.29 -4.67 0.61
C SER A 268 -8.15 -4.16 1.47
N SER A 269 -8.48 -3.45 2.54
CA SER A 269 -7.50 -3.14 3.55
C SER A 269 -6.94 -4.52 3.97
N ARG A 270 -5.70 -4.86 3.56
CA ARG A 270 -4.99 -6.11 3.91
C ARG A 270 -4.91 -6.34 5.43
N SER A 271 -5.23 -5.31 6.19
CA SER A 271 -5.95 -5.32 7.46
C SER A 271 -6.81 -6.59 7.71
N ILE A 272 -6.18 -7.66 8.18
CA ILE A 272 -6.87 -8.83 8.75
C ILE A 272 -6.99 -8.61 10.25
N ARG A 273 -8.23 -8.64 10.76
CA ARG A 273 -8.50 -8.90 12.15
C ARG A 273 -8.63 -10.41 12.35
N ILE A 274 -7.93 -10.94 13.35
CA ILE A 274 -8.03 -12.35 13.73
C ILE A 274 -8.71 -12.44 15.09
N ASP A 275 -9.79 -13.18 15.20
CA ASP A 275 -10.43 -13.50 16.47
C ASP A 275 -10.33 -15.01 16.72
N ALA A 276 -9.65 -15.43 17.77
CA ALA A 276 -9.73 -16.78 18.30
C ALA A 276 -10.76 -16.79 19.43
N LEU A 277 -11.73 -17.68 19.34
CA LEU A 277 -12.83 -17.83 20.28
C LEU A 277 -12.81 -19.26 20.81
N ASN A 278 -12.52 -19.39 22.11
CA ASN A 278 -12.53 -20.64 22.84
C ASN A 278 -11.69 -21.77 22.20
N VAL A 279 -10.50 -21.41 21.72
CA VAL A 279 -9.61 -22.33 21.00
C VAL A 279 -9.03 -23.36 21.96
N ILE A 280 -9.35 -24.63 21.71
CA ILE A 280 -8.84 -25.78 22.46
C ILE A 280 -8.07 -26.69 21.51
N GLN A 281 -6.90 -27.16 21.97
CA GLN A 281 -6.07 -28.08 21.22
C GLN A 281 -5.47 -29.16 22.10
N TYR A 282 -5.50 -30.39 21.59
CA TYR A 282 -4.91 -31.56 22.22
C TYR A 282 -3.68 -32.05 21.44
N GLY A 283 -2.68 -32.49 22.18
CA GLY A 283 -1.50 -33.19 21.70
C GLY A 283 -1.67 -34.71 21.81
N ASP A 284 -0.56 -35.41 21.68
CA ASP A 284 -0.55 -36.87 21.83
C ASP A 284 -0.97 -37.26 23.26
N LYS A 285 -1.64 -38.41 23.40
CA LYS A 285 -2.14 -38.92 24.68
C LYS A 285 -3.09 -37.96 25.42
N GLN A 286 -3.92 -37.20 24.69
CA GLN A 286 -4.92 -36.27 25.25
C GLN A 286 -4.34 -35.12 26.11
N LYS A 287 -3.04 -34.83 25.98
CA LYS A 287 -2.45 -33.69 26.68
C LYS A 287 -3.02 -32.39 26.13
N ILE A 288 -3.58 -31.55 27.00
CA ILE A 288 -4.08 -30.23 26.62
C ILE A 288 -2.88 -29.33 26.25
N LEU A 289 -2.84 -28.86 24.99
CA LEU A 289 -1.81 -27.95 24.48
C LEU A 289 -2.30 -26.50 24.45
N LEU A 290 -3.59 -26.29 24.18
CA LEU A 290 -4.28 -25.01 24.31
C LEU A 290 -5.57 -25.25 25.09
N ASN A 291 -5.81 -24.45 26.11
CA ASN A 291 -6.97 -24.57 26.98
C ASN A 291 -7.81 -23.30 26.91
N ASP A 292 -8.88 -23.33 26.13
CA ASP A 292 -9.89 -22.27 26.03
C ASP A 292 -9.30 -20.87 25.79
N ILE A 293 -8.46 -20.76 24.75
CA ILE A 293 -7.79 -19.50 24.42
C ILE A 293 -8.74 -18.63 23.60
N SER A 294 -9.04 -17.43 24.12
CA SER A 294 -9.76 -16.39 23.39
C SER A 294 -8.91 -15.12 23.28
N LEU A 295 -8.71 -14.62 22.06
CA LEU A 295 -7.95 -13.39 21.82
C LEU A 295 -8.38 -12.72 20.53
N THR A 296 -8.11 -11.42 20.44
CA THR A 296 -8.27 -10.63 19.22
C THR A 296 -6.93 -10.02 18.83
N ILE A 297 -6.55 -10.20 17.57
CA ILE A 297 -5.45 -9.49 16.90
C ILE A 297 -6.10 -8.42 16.02
N PRO A 298 -6.05 -7.14 16.41
CA PRO A 298 -6.60 -6.08 15.59
C PRO A 298 -5.82 -5.95 14.29
N SER A 299 -6.53 -5.51 13.27
CA SER A 299 -5.95 -5.23 11.97
C SER A 299 -4.77 -4.24 12.04
N GLY A 300 -3.74 -4.52 11.22
CA GLY A 300 -2.59 -3.63 11.03
C GLY A 300 -1.67 -3.53 12.26
N LYS A 301 -1.86 -4.37 13.28
CA LYS A 301 -1.03 -4.42 14.47
C LYS A 301 0.08 -5.47 14.31
N PHE A 302 1.30 -5.07 14.65
CA PHE A 302 2.38 -6.02 14.86
C PHE A 302 2.26 -6.59 16.27
N VAL A 303 2.02 -7.90 16.38
CA VAL A 303 1.79 -8.61 17.65
C VAL A 303 2.82 -9.71 17.82
N ALA A 304 3.43 -9.79 19.01
CA ALA A 304 4.35 -10.85 19.37
C ALA A 304 3.73 -11.77 20.43
N ILE A 305 3.80 -13.10 20.22
CA ILE A 305 3.41 -14.11 21.21
C ILE A 305 4.68 -14.53 21.97
N VAL A 306 4.73 -14.24 23.28
CA VAL A 306 5.90 -14.49 24.13
C VAL A 306 5.58 -15.49 25.24
N GLY A 307 6.60 -16.22 25.72
CA GLY A 307 6.45 -17.21 26.78
C GLY A 307 7.53 -18.30 26.74
N GLY A 308 7.67 -19.07 27.82
CA GLY A 308 8.66 -20.15 27.95
C GLY A 308 8.52 -21.28 26.91
N SER A 309 9.54 -22.14 26.80
CA SER A 309 9.47 -23.34 25.95
C SER A 309 8.32 -24.24 26.41
N GLY A 310 7.57 -24.83 25.46
CA GLY A 310 6.42 -25.69 25.74
C GLY A 310 5.13 -24.97 26.16
N ALA A 311 5.10 -23.64 26.24
CA ALA A 311 3.91 -22.87 26.62
C ALA A 311 2.77 -22.83 25.55
N GLY A 312 2.87 -23.59 24.46
CA GLY A 312 1.83 -23.66 23.42
C GLY A 312 1.89 -22.59 22.33
N LYS A 313 2.93 -21.74 22.26
CA LYS A 313 3.06 -20.65 21.27
C LYS A 313 2.94 -21.12 19.81
N THR A 314 3.73 -22.12 19.43
CA THR A 314 3.70 -22.69 18.07
C THR A 314 2.34 -23.32 17.79
N THR A 315 1.80 -24.04 18.77
CA THR A 315 0.47 -24.65 18.65
C THR A 315 -0.65 -23.62 18.45
N LEU A 316 -0.57 -22.48 19.14
CA LEU A 316 -1.49 -21.36 18.94
C LEU A 316 -1.32 -20.74 17.56
N MET A 317 -0.08 -20.49 17.12
CA MET A 317 0.19 -20.00 15.77
C MET A 317 -0.36 -20.94 14.69
N ASP A 318 -0.16 -22.25 14.85
CA ASP A 318 -0.65 -23.28 13.93
C ASP A 318 -2.19 -23.36 13.90
N ALA A 319 -2.85 -23.11 15.03
CA ALA A 319 -4.30 -23.00 15.09
C ALA A 319 -4.79 -21.73 14.38
N LEU A 320 -4.13 -20.59 14.60
CA LEU A 320 -4.53 -19.30 14.02
C LEU A 320 -4.30 -19.23 12.50
N ASN A 321 -3.23 -19.82 11.97
CA ASN A 321 -2.94 -19.89 10.54
C ASN A 321 -3.58 -21.11 9.86
N GLY A 322 -4.15 -22.04 10.64
CA GLY A 322 -4.85 -23.24 10.18
C GLY A 322 -3.95 -24.34 9.62
N THR A 323 -2.63 -24.29 9.82
CA THR A 323 -1.75 -25.44 9.54
C THR A 323 -2.17 -26.64 10.39
N ARG A 324 -2.62 -26.39 11.62
CA ARG A 324 -3.21 -27.37 12.51
C ARG A 324 -4.50 -26.82 13.12
N PRO A 325 -5.66 -26.98 12.46
CA PRO A 325 -6.93 -26.48 12.97
C PRO A 325 -7.21 -26.91 14.41
N ALA A 326 -7.80 -26.02 15.20
CA ALA A 326 -8.21 -26.32 16.56
C ALA A 326 -9.26 -27.43 16.60
N LYS A 327 -9.21 -28.27 17.64
CA LYS A 327 -10.19 -29.35 17.84
C LYS A 327 -11.54 -28.83 18.36
N ALA A 328 -11.54 -27.72 19.08
CA ALA A 328 -12.74 -26.98 19.45
C ALA A 328 -12.47 -25.46 19.47
N GLY A 329 -13.55 -24.68 19.47
CA GLY A 329 -13.50 -23.23 19.27
C GLY A 329 -13.54 -22.83 17.80
N ARG A 330 -13.38 -21.53 17.54
CA ARG A 330 -13.37 -20.95 16.19
C ARG A 330 -12.23 -19.96 16.04
N VAL A 331 -11.70 -19.89 14.82
CA VAL A 331 -10.79 -18.82 14.40
C VAL A 331 -11.50 -18.05 13.29
N LEU A 332 -11.69 -16.75 13.50
CA LEU A 332 -12.37 -15.86 12.58
C LEU A 332 -11.39 -14.90 11.94
N TYR A 333 -11.53 -14.69 10.64
CA TYR A 333 -10.78 -13.72 9.85
C TYR A 333 -11.76 -12.69 9.34
N ASN A 334 -11.63 -11.46 9.81
CA ASN A 334 -12.61 -10.38 9.55
C ASN A 334 -14.05 -10.82 9.85
N GLY A 335 -14.25 -11.59 10.92
CA GLY A 335 -15.56 -12.10 11.35
C GLY A 335 -16.06 -13.35 10.62
N GLN A 336 -15.36 -13.86 9.60
CA GLN A 336 -15.72 -15.10 8.91
C GLN A 336 -14.94 -16.29 9.47
N ASP A 337 -15.59 -17.45 9.60
CA ASP A 337 -14.95 -18.67 10.07
C ASP A 337 -13.87 -19.15 9.09
N TYR A 338 -12.63 -19.07 9.55
CA TYR A 338 -11.46 -19.32 8.72
C TYR A 338 -11.33 -20.79 8.34
N TYR A 339 -11.66 -21.73 9.22
CA TYR A 339 -11.52 -23.16 8.94
C TYR A 339 -12.51 -23.64 7.87
N SER A 340 -13.72 -23.10 7.87
CA SER A 340 -14.73 -23.39 6.85
C SER A 340 -14.45 -22.71 5.50
N SER A 341 -13.74 -21.58 5.51
CA SER A 341 -13.56 -20.70 4.34
C SER A 341 -12.08 -20.47 3.98
N ARG A 342 -11.20 -21.45 4.23
CA ARG A 342 -9.73 -21.31 4.02
C ARG A 342 -9.36 -20.83 2.62
N ALA A 343 -10.05 -21.33 1.59
CA ALA A 343 -9.81 -20.93 0.20
C ALA A 343 -10.11 -19.44 -0.07
N SER A 344 -10.93 -18.80 0.77
CA SER A 344 -11.27 -17.38 0.67
C SER A 344 -10.21 -16.46 1.29
N PHE A 345 -9.37 -16.99 2.19
CA PHE A 345 -8.37 -16.24 2.94
C PHE A 345 -6.91 -16.59 2.62
N SER A 346 -6.70 -17.60 1.77
CA SER A 346 -5.37 -18.08 1.39
C SER A 346 -4.44 -17.00 0.81
N GLY A 347 -4.99 -15.87 0.34
CA GLY A 347 -4.24 -14.74 -0.22
C GLY A 347 -3.96 -13.58 0.70
N GLN A 348 -4.53 -13.63 1.90
CA GLN A 348 -4.37 -12.60 2.92
C GLN A 348 -3.39 -13.08 4.01
N LEU A 349 -3.33 -14.39 4.25
CA LEU A 349 -2.28 -15.04 5.02
C LEU A 349 -1.17 -15.52 4.10
N GLY A 350 0.07 -15.21 4.47
CA GLY A 350 1.28 -15.51 3.70
C GLY A 350 1.44 -16.99 3.39
#